data_AF-A0A2N0NIH5-F1
#
_entry.id   AF-A0A2N0NIH5-F1
#
_cell.length_a   1.000
_cell.length_b   1.000
_cell.length_c   1.000
_cell.angle_alpha   90.00
_cell.angle_beta   90.00
_cell.angle_gamma   90.00
#
_symmetry.space_group_name_H-M   'P 1'
#
loop_
_entity.id
_entity.type
_entity.pdbx_description
1 polymer ?
#
loop_
_entity_poly.entity_id
_entity_poly.type
_entity_poly.pdbx_seq_one_letter_code
_entity_poly.pdbx_strand_id
1 'polypeptide(L)'
;MQYSRIARTLPTRPDIKELQYSGARFSRGAITRLGQTLQARFPDRKFQILLPYENWKPGGWTSGNQPASLFSLLDHYDEAQLPDDADPDYFERFIIYVRDAPPVAGGCNGELNDCLYECLKYIYGTFSKMPKSIEKPEYIKKALGLNRDAPIPVSCMDKVEQLAGSLAINIVGDITRISK
;
A
#
# COMPACT_ATOMS: atom_id res chain seq x y z
N MET A 1 11.58 23.47 -19.49
CA MET A 1 12.22 23.69 -18.18
C MET A 1 13.26 22.61 -17.98
N GLN A 2 14.50 22.99 -17.67
CA GLN A 2 15.56 22.06 -17.33
C GLN A 2 15.50 21.82 -15.82
N TYR A 3 15.31 20.57 -15.40
CA TYR A 3 15.36 20.18 -14.00
C TYR A 3 16.25 18.94 -13.86
N SER A 4 16.80 18.74 -12.67
CA SER A 4 17.59 17.55 -12.36
C SER A 4 16.68 16.40 -11.95
N ARG A 5 17.03 15.18 -12.38
CA ARG A 5 16.38 13.95 -11.96
C ARG A 5 17.44 12.91 -11.60
N ILE A 6 17.41 12.46 -10.34
CA ILE A 6 18.30 11.40 -9.84
C ILE A 6 17.45 10.16 -9.52
N ALA A 7 17.85 9.00 -10.01
CA ALA A 7 17.23 7.72 -9.68
C ALA A 7 18.14 6.92 -8.75
N ARG A 8 17.60 6.39 -7.65
CA ARG A 8 18.33 5.50 -6.75
C ARG A 8 17.45 4.37 -6.20
N THR A 9 18.09 3.32 -5.69
CA THR A 9 17.41 2.26 -4.94
C THR A 9 17.62 2.53 -3.45
N LEU A 10 16.57 2.35 -2.64
CA LEU A 10 16.68 2.53 -1.19
C LEU A 10 17.40 1.32 -0.56
N PRO A 11 18.44 1.53 0.27
CA PRO A 11 19.19 0.42 0.87
C PRO A 11 18.33 -0.52 1.71
N THR A 12 17.37 0.02 2.46
CA THR A 12 16.47 -0.74 3.35
C THR A 12 15.20 -1.24 2.66
N ARG A 13 14.93 -0.75 1.44
CA ARG A 13 13.70 -1.04 0.67
C ARG A 13 14.06 -1.21 -0.81
N PRO A 14 14.73 -2.32 -1.17
CA PRO A 14 15.20 -2.53 -2.54
C PRO A 14 14.07 -2.65 -3.57
N ASP A 15 12.86 -2.97 -3.09
CA ASP A 15 11.60 -3.00 -3.84
C ASP A 15 11.12 -1.59 -4.26
N ILE A 16 11.64 -0.54 -3.64
CA ILE A 16 11.31 0.85 -3.95
C ILE A 16 12.44 1.49 -4.75
N LYS A 17 12.08 2.04 -5.90
CA LYS A 17 12.91 2.97 -6.67
C LYS A 17 12.52 4.40 -6.31
N GLU A 18 13.52 5.20 -6.01
CA GLU A 18 13.36 6.62 -5.68
C GLU A 18 13.78 7.48 -6.86
N LEU A 19 12.92 8.41 -7.25
CA LEU A 19 13.18 9.46 -8.22
C LEU A 19 13.16 10.81 -7.52
N GLN A 20 14.31 11.45 -7.39
CA GLN A 20 14.41 12.81 -6.85
C GLN A 20 14.37 13.83 -8.00
N TYR A 21 13.56 14.87 -7.83
CA TYR A 21 13.45 15.99 -8.74
C TYR A 21 13.89 17.27 -8.02
N SER A 22 14.70 18.10 -8.68
CA SER A 22 15.17 19.37 -8.11
C SER A 22 15.61 20.37 -9.19
N GLY A 23 15.93 21.61 -8.78
CA GLY A 23 16.52 22.62 -9.65
C GLY A 23 15.52 23.42 -10.49
N ALA A 24 14.24 23.38 -10.12
CA ALA A 24 13.19 24.21 -10.70
C ALA A 24 12.12 24.52 -9.63
N ARG A 25 11.24 25.49 -9.90
CA ARG A 25 10.04 25.74 -9.08
C ARG A 25 8.88 24.91 -9.61
N PHE A 26 8.51 23.87 -8.88
CA PHE A 26 7.42 22.98 -9.26
C PHE A 26 6.15 23.38 -8.52
N SER A 27 5.11 23.80 -9.26
CA SER A 27 3.79 23.96 -8.64
C SER A 27 3.18 22.60 -8.31
N ARG A 28 2.27 22.56 -7.33
CA ARG A 28 1.51 21.33 -6.99
C ARG A 28 0.88 20.69 -8.23
N GLY A 29 0.23 21.48 -9.08
CA GLY A 29 -0.36 21.00 -10.32
C GLY A 29 0.65 20.44 -11.33
N ALA A 30 1.87 20.98 -11.39
CA ALA A 30 2.93 20.41 -12.24
C ALA A 30 3.41 19.05 -11.72
N ILE A 31 3.54 18.90 -10.39
CA ILE A 31 3.90 17.63 -9.74
C ILE A 31 2.81 16.58 -9.98
N THR A 32 1.53 16.92 -9.79
CA THR A 32 0.40 16.03 -10.07
C THR A 32 0.40 15.53 -11.52
N ARG A 33 0.57 16.43 -12.49
CA ARG A 33 0.63 16.05 -13.92
C ARG A 33 1.80 15.14 -14.24
N LEU A 34 2.97 15.38 -13.64
CA LEU A 34 4.12 14.49 -13.79
C LEU A 34 3.84 13.10 -13.21
N GLY A 35 3.26 13.04 -12.01
CA GLY A 35 2.84 11.79 -11.38
C GLY A 35 1.88 10.99 -12.27
N GLN A 36 0.86 11.64 -12.81
CA GLN A 36 -0.10 11.03 -13.75
C GLN A 36 0.57 10.56 -15.04
N THR A 37 1.51 11.33 -15.57
CA THR A 37 2.27 10.93 -16.78
C THR A 37 3.07 9.65 -16.52
N LEU A 38 3.67 9.52 -15.34
CA LEU A 38 4.41 8.32 -14.96
C LEU A 38 3.48 7.12 -14.74
N GLN A 39 2.33 7.32 -14.09
CA GLN A 39 1.33 6.28 -13.89
C GLN A 39 0.79 5.74 -15.23
N ALA A 40 0.49 6.62 -16.18
CA ALA A 40 0.05 6.23 -17.52
C ALA A 40 1.13 5.44 -18.29
N ARG A 41 2.40 5.77 -18.06
CA ARG A 41 3.54 5.08 -18.70
C ARG A 41 3.84 3.71 -18.08
N PHE A 42 3.56 3.53 -16.79
CA PHE A 42 3.83 2.31 -16.05
C PHE A 42 2.58 1.90 -15.24
N PRO A 43 1.53 1.39 -15.92
CA PRO A 43 0.24 1.12 -15.30
C PRO A 43 0.28 -0.03 -14.27
N ASP A 44 1.32 -0.85 -14.31
CA ASP A 44 1.60 -1.98 -13.43
C ASP A 44 2.30 -1.58 -12.11
N ARG A 45 2.64 -0.29 -11.96
CA ARG A 45 3.39 0.23 -10.80
C ARG A 45 2.54 1.12 -9.91
N LYS A 46 2.94 1.19 -8.64
CA LYS A 46 2.43 2.15 -7.66
C LYS A 46 3.42 3.28 -7.48
N PHE A 47 2.87 4.48 -7.31
CA PHE A 47 3.60 5.73 -7.15
C PHE A 47 3.19 6.42 -5.86
N GLN A 48 4.15 6.97 -5.13
CA GLN A 48 3.92 7.81 -3.96
C GLN A 48 4.79 9.05 -4.08
N ILE A 49 4.16 10.22 -3.94
CA ILE A 49 4.85 11.51 -4.04
C ILE A 49 5.12 12.01 -2.63
N LEU A 50 6.36 12.43 -2.37
CA LEU A 50 6.79 12.98 -1.10
C LEU A 50 7.19 14.44 -1.29
N LEU A 51 6.57 15.30 -0.50
CA LEU A 51 6.81 16.74 -0.51
C LEU A 51 7.65 17.15 0.70
N PRO A 52 8.61 18.08 0.53
CA PRO A 52 9.42 18.58 1.63
C PRO A 52 8.66 19.65 2.42
N TYR A 53 8.05 19.24 3.54
CA TYR A 53 7.66 20.16 4.61
C TYR A 53 8.80 20.17 5.65
N GLU A 54 8.51 20.28 6.95
CA GLU A 54 9.52 20.09 8.01
C GLU A 54 10.22 18.72 7.88
N ASN A 55 9.42 17.69 7.57
CA ASN A 55 9.89 16.36 7.20
C ASN A 55 9.31 15.97 5.84
N TRP A 56 9.85 14.93 5.20
CA TRP A 56 9.24 14.39 3.98
C TRP A 56 7.84 13.86 4.27
N LYS A 57 6.83 14.50 3.71
CA LYS A 57 5.43 14.11 3.88
C LYS A 57 4.94 13.34 2.66
N PRO A 58 4.61 12.04 2.81
CA PRO A 58 4.09 11.25 1.71
C PRO A 58 2.61 11.53 1.48
N GLY A 59 2.22 11.62 0.20
CA GLY A 59 0.83 11.36 -0.20
C GLY A 59 0.49 9.87 -0.16
N GLY A 60 -0.71 9.53 -0.62
CA GLY A 60 -1.14 8.15 -0.81
C GLY A 60 -0.41 7.43 -1.95
N TRP A 61 -0.32 6.10 -1.86
CA TRP A 61 0.07 5.27 -3.00
C TRP A 61 -1.04 5.27 -4.05
N THR A 62 -0.66 5.49 -5.31
CA THR A 62 -1.60 5.64 -6.43
C THR A 62 -1.11 4.83 -7.64
N SER A 63 -2.03 4.38 -8.48
CA SER A 63 -1.73 3.56 -9.67
C SER A 63 -2.74 3.80 -10.80
N GLY A 64 -2.34 3.46 -12.03
CA GLY A 64 -3.20 3.54 -13.20
C GLY A 64 -3.81 4.92 -13.39
N ASN A 65 -5.14 5.00 -13.37
CA ASN A 65 -5.89 6.23 -13.63
C ASN A 65 -6.26 7.01 -12.36
N GLN A 66 -5.78 6.59 -11.19
CA GLN A 66 -6.05 7.31 -9.95
C GLN A 66 -5.38 8.70 -9.98
N PRO A 67 -6.05 9.76 -9.52
CA PRO A 67 -5.40 11.05 -9.34
C PRO A 67 -4.15 10.90 -8.48
N ALA A 68 -3.06 11.56 -8.88
CA ALA A 68 -1.85 11.56 -8.06
C ALA A 68 -2.15 12.23 -6.71
N SER A 69 -1.82 11.53 -5.62
CA SER A 69 -2.05 12.02 -4.27
C SER A 69 -0.86 12.85 -3.80
N LEU A 70 -1.12 14.10 -3.45
CA LEU A 70 -0.17 15.01 -2.80
C LEU A 70 -0.59 15.22 -1.36
N PHE A 71 0.37 15.25 -0.45
CA PHE A 71 0.11 15.63 0.93
C PHE A 71 -0.28 17.12 1.01
N SER A 72 -1.26 17.45 1.84
CA SER A 72 -1.65 18.81 2.21
C SER A 72 -1.80 18.89 3.71
N LEU A 73 -1.31 19.96 4.35
CA LEU A 73 -1.54 20.18 5.77
C LEU A 73 -3.04 20.36 6.07
N LEU A 74 -3.77 20.99 5.14
CA LEU A 74 -5.22 21.21 5.23
C LEU A 74 -6.05 19.92 5.31
N ASP A 75 -5.53 18.79 4.81
CA ASP A 75 -6.21 17.50 4.89
C ASP A 75 -6.06 16.83 6.27
N HIS A 76 -5.20 17.38 7.14
CA HIS A 76 -4.75 16.72 8.37
C HIS A 76 -4.84 17.59 9.63
N TYR A 77 -4.96 18.90 9.47
CA TYR A 77 -5.02 19.86 10.56
C TYR A 77 -6.12 20.88 10.30
N ASP A 78 -6.74 21.37 11.37
CA ASP A 78 -7.71 22.46 11.26
C ASP A 78 -7.03 23.71 10.73
N GLU A 79 -7.64 24.37 9.75
CA GLU A 79 -7.17 25.64 9.16
C GLU A 79 -6.82 26.69 10.22
N ALA A 80 -7.61 26.79 11.29
CA ALA A 80 -7.39 27.74 12.39
C ALA A 80 -6.08 27.52 13.18
N GLN A 81 -5.44 26.34 13.02
CA GLN A 81 -4.16 26.00 13.66
C GLN A 81 -2.96 26.19 12.72
N LEU A 82 -3.21 26.51 11.44
CA LEU A 82 -2.21 26.64 10.41
C LEU A 82 -1.97 28.12 10.06
N PRO A 83 -0.74 28.52 9.74
CA PRO A 83 -0.51 29.84 9.14
C PRO A 83 -1.19 29.91 7.76
N ASP A 84 -1.52 31.13 7.32
CA ASP A 84 -2.22 31.37 6.04
C ASP A 84 -1.49 30.81 4.81
N ASP A 85 -0.17 30.57 4.91
CA ASP A 85 0.70 30.03 3.86
C ASP A 85 1.28 28.64 4.20
N ALA A 86 0.59 27.88 5.07
CA ALA A 86 1.06 26.58 5.56
C ALA A 86 1.39 25.58 4.45
N ASP A 87 0.57 25.53 3.39
CA ASP A 87 0.81 24.70 2.23
C ASP A 87 1.53 25.50 1.12
N PRO A 88 2.78 25.16 0.78
CA PRO A 88 3.51 25.87 -0.27
C PRO A 88 2.87 25.66 -1.65
N ASP A 89 2.69 26.75 -2.39
CA ASP A 89 2.27 26.71 -3.80
C ASP A 89 3.31 26.04 -4.70
N TYR A 90 4.59 26.17 -4.32
CA TYR A 90 5.74 25.71 -5.09
C TYR A 90 6.72 24.95 -4.22
N PHE A 91 7.33 23.92 -4.80
CA PHE A 91 8.42 23.16 -4.21
C PHE A 91 9.66 23.25 -5.11
N GLU A 92 10.84 23.37 -4.53
CA GLU A 92 12.11 23.36 -5.28
C GLU A 92 12.62 21.94 -5.56
N ARG A 93 12.13 20.99 -4.76
CA ARG A 93 12.43 19.57 -4.86
C ARG A 93 11.26 18.72 -4.41
N PHE A 94 11.17 17.51 -4.91
CA PHE A 94 10.24 16.49 -4.42
C PHE A 94 10.77 15.10 -4.79
N ILE A 95 10.17 14.07 -4.18
CA ILE A 95 10.54 12.68 -4.43
C ILE A 95 9.31 11.94 -4.97
N ILE A 96 9.53 11.04 -5.91
CA ILE A 96 8.57 10.02 -6.30
C ILE A 96 9.15 8.66 -5.96
N TYR A 97 8.50 7.94 -5.05
CA TYR A 97 8.73 6.51 -4.86
C TYR A 97 7.91 5.72 -5.86
N VAL A 98 8.54 4.70 -6.43
CA VAL A 98 7.96 3.76 -7.39
C VAL A 98 8.21 2.36 -6.89
N ARG A 99 7.16 1.53 -6.83
CA ARG A 99 7.26 0.10 -6.57
C ARG A 99 6.35 -0.68 -7.51
N ASP A 100 6.63 -1.96 -7.69
CA ASP A 100 5.69 -2.86 -8.35
C ASP A 100 4.39 -2.93 -7.55
N ALA A 101 3.26 -3.19 -8.22
CA ALA A 101 2.02 -3.43 -7.51
C ALA A 101 2.21 -4.60 -6.51
N PRO A 102 1.86 -4.42 -5.22
CA PRO A 102 1.97 -5.49 -4.24
C PRO A 102 1.10 -6.68 -4.70
N PRO A 103 1.54 -7.92 -4.44
CA PRO A 103 0.75 -9.10 -4.76
C PRO A 103 -0.65 -9.02 -4.17
N VAL A 104 -1.65 -9.50 -4.90
CA VAL A 104 -3.04 -9.63 -4.41
C VAL A 104 -3.19 -10.88 -3.53
N ALA A 105 -2.22 -11.08 -2.63
CA ALA A 105 -2.13 -12.22 -1.74
C ALA A 105 -1.43 -11.82 -0.43
N GLY A 106 -1.95 -12.35 0.68
CA GLY A 106 -1.40 -12.18 2.01
C GLY A 106 -0.42 -13.30 2.37
N GLY A 107 0.72 -12.93 2.93
CA GLY A 107 1.79 -13.84 3.27
C GLY A 107 3.00 -13.09 3.79
N CYS A 108 3.84 -13.78 4.56
CA CYS A 108 5.11 -13.28 5.08
C CYS A 108 6.25 -13.96 4.30
N ASN A 109 7.43 -13.35 4.22
CA ASN A 109 8.50 -13.74 3.28
C ASN A 109 9.08 -15.17 3.46
N GLY A 110 8.35 -16.19 2.98
CA GLY A 110 8.96 -17.39 2.38
C GLY A 110 8.94 -18.70 3.16
N GLU A 111 8.30 -18.78 4.34
CA GLU A 111 8.14 -20.07 5.04
C GLU A 111 6.75 -20.66 4.78
N LEU A 112 5.86 -20.63 5.77
CA LEU A 112 4.57 -21.31 5.72
C LEU A 112 3.40 -20.39 5.37
N ASN A 113 3.62 -19.07 5.36
CA ASN A 113 2.59 -18.08 5.06
C ASN A 113 1.33 -18.24 5.94
N ASP A 114 1.54 -18.47 7.24
CA ASP A 114 0.50 -18.74 8.24
C ASP A 114 -0.03 -17.48 8.94
N CYS A 115 0.40 -16.29 8.49
CA CYS A 115 0.04 -15.03 9.11
C CYS A 115 -1.50 -14.85 9.22
N LEU A 116 -2.27 -15.31 8.23
CA LEU A 116 -3.75 -15.35 8.31
C LEU A 116 -4.28 -16.37 9.33
N TYR A 117 -3.68 -17.56 9.40
CA TYR A 117 -4.09 -18.59 10.36
C TYR A 117 -3.86 -18.12 11.80
N GLU A 118 -2.71 -17.49 12.10
CA GLU A 118 -2.45 -16.95 13.42
C GLU A 118 -3.46 -15.83 13.80
N CYS A 119 -3.89 -15.01 12.84
CA CYS A 119 -4.99 -14.06 13.07
C CYS A 119 -6.31 -14.76 13.41
N LEU A 120 -6.69 -15.81 12.68
CA LEU A 120 -7.91 -16.58 12.95
C LEU A 120 -7.83 -17.26 14.32
N LYS A 121 -6.69 -17.85 14.65
CA LYS A 121 -6.42 -18.45 15.96
C LYS A 121 -6.54 -17.43 17.09
N TYR A 122 -6.05 -16.22 16.88
CA TYR A 122 -6.21 -15.13 17.85
C TYR A 122 -7.69 -14.78 18.06
N ILE A 123 -8.49 -14.67 16.98
CA ILE A 123 -9.93 -14.40 17.05
C ILE A 123 -10.68 -15.48 17.85
N TYR A 124 -10.37 -16.76 17.59
CA TYR A 124 -11.01 -17.87 18.27
C TYR A 124 -10.51 -18.09 19.71
N GLY A 125 -9.34 -17.57 20.05
CA GLY A 125 -8.72 -17.59 21.38
C GLY A 125 -8.17 -18.95 21.79
N THR A 126 -8.96 -20.02 21.67
CA THR A 126 -8.56 -21.39 22.03
C THR A 126 -8.80 -22.36 20.88
N PHE A 127 -7.96 -23.40 20.78
CA PHE A 127 -8.11 -24.46 19.77
C PHE A 127 -9.48 -25.14 19.81
N SER A 128 -10.07 -25.30 20.99
CA SER A 128 -11.41 -25.89 21.17
C SER A 128 -12.55 -25.10 20.52
N LYS A 129 -12.36 -23.79 20.30
CA LYS A 129 -13.35 -22.91 19.65
C LYS A 129 -13.14 -22.80 18.15
N MET A 130 -12.02 -23.30 17.65
CA MET A 130 -11.66 -23.21 16.25
C MET A 130 -12.47 -24.22 15.43
N PRO A 131 -13.06 -23.82 14.28
CA PRO A 131 -13.75 -24.76 13.39
C PRO A 131 -12.79 -25.86 12.92
N LYS A 132 -13.28 -27.12 12.89
CA LYS A 132 -12.47 -28.29 12.47
C LYS A 132 -11.87 -28.13 11.07
N SER A 133 -12.57 -27.41 10.19
CA SER A 133 -12.13 -27.05 8.83
C SER A 133 -10.85 -26.21 8.79
N ILE A 134 -10.53 -25.50 9.86
CA ILE A 134 -9.35 -24.63 9.96
C ILE A 134 -8.48 -24.92 11.19
N GLU A 135 -8.68 -26.06 11.86
CA GLU A 135 -7.97 -26.42 13.10
C GLU A 135 -6.44 -26.41 12.96
N LYS A 136 -5.95 -26.61 11.74
CA LYS A 136 -4.53 -26.56 11.41
C LYS A 136 -4.29 -25.65 10.20
N PRO A 137 -3.13 -24.96 10.13
CA PRO A 137 -2.82 -24.06 9.03
C PRO A 137 -2.82 -24.78 7.66
N GLU A 138 -2.37 -26.04 7.61
CA GLU A 138 -2.39 -26.84 6.38
C GLU A 138 -3.81 -27.09 5.84
N TYR A 139 -4.84 -27.09 6.69
CA TYR A 139 -6.21 -27.37 6.26
C TYR A 139 -6.78 -26.21 5.44
N ILE A 140 -6.46 -24.96 5.81
CA ILE A 140 -6.83 -23.79 5.01
C ILE A 140 -6.17 -23.90 3.63
N LYS A 141 -4.85 -24.12 3.56
CA LYS A 141 -4.13 -24.23 2.28
C LYS A 141 -4.70 -25.34 1.39
N LYS A 142 -4.89 -26.53 1.95
CA LYS A 142 -5.45 -27.69 1.25
C LYS A 142 -6.87 -27.42 0.75
N ALA A 143 -7.72 -26.82 1.58
CA ALA A 143 -9.08 -26.48 1.18
C ALA A 143 -9.10 -25.45 0.05
N LEU A 144 -8.14 -24.52 0.02
CA LEU A 144 -7.98 -23.53 -1.06
C LEU A 144 -7.29 -24.09 -2.31
N GLY A 145 -6.76 -25.32 -2.29
CA GLY A 145 -5.99 -25.89 -3.39
C GLY A 145 -4.61 -25.24 -3.57
N LEU A 146 -4.05 -24.69 -2.49
CA LEU A 146 -2.75 -24.00 -2.48
C LEU A 146 -1.66 -24.91 -1.91
N ASN A 147 -0.42 -24.70 -2.36
CA ASN A 147 0.74 -25.29 -1.70
C ASN A 147 0.85 -24.78 -0.25
N ARG A 148 1.49 -25.57 0.61
CA ARG A 148 1.59 -25.29 2.05
C ARG A 148 2.24 -23.94 2.34
N ASP A 149 3.23 -23.58 1.54
CA ASP A 149 4.05 -22.38 1.58
C ASP A 149 3.51 -21.24 0.70
N ALA A 150 2.42 -21.43 -0.05
CA ALA A 150 1.92 -20.39 -0.93
C ALA A 150 1.24 -19.25 -0.15
N PRO A 151 1.45 -17.97 -0.49
CA PRO A 151 0.61 -16.87 -0.01
C PRO A 151 -0.88 -17.11 -0.29
N ILE A 152 -1.77 -16.56 0.52
CA ILE A 152 -3.23 -16.73 0.35
C ILE A 152 -3.77 -15.58 -0.51
N PRO A 153 -4.32 -15.83 -1.71
CA PRO A 153 -4.91 -14.79 -2.54
C PRO A 153 -6.11 -14.13 -1.87
N VAL A 154 -6.27 -12.82 -2.07
CA VAL A 154 -7.45 -12.07 -1.57
C VAL A 154 -8.75 -12.59 -2.20
N SER A 155 -8.69 -13.13 -3.42
CA SER A 155 -9.83 -13.76 -4.10
C SER A 155 -10.35 -15.01 -3.38
N CYS A 156 -9.56 -15.61 -2.48
CA CYS A 156 -9.96 -16.79 -1.72
C CYS A 156 -10.72 -16.45 -0.43
N MET A 157 -10.85 -15.17 -0.08
CA MET A 157 -11.37 -14.78 1.24
C MET A 157 -12.81 -15.23 1.47
N ASP A 158 -13.70 -15.17 0.47
CA ASP A 158 -15.08 -15.69 0.61
C ASP A 158 -15.09 -17.16 1.08
N LYS A 159 -14.14 -17.96 0.59
CA LYS A 159 -13.99 -19.37 0.97
C LYS A 159 -13.35 -19.52 2.35
N VAL A 160 -12.40 -18.65 2.71
CA VAL A 160 -11.83 -18.62 4.05
C VAL A 160 -12.89 -18.30 5.09
N GLU A 161 -13.74 -17.31 4.82
CA GLU A 161 -14.88 -16.92 5.68
C GLU A 161 -15.83 -18.10 5.92
N GLN A 162 -16.19 -18.83 4.86
CA GLN A 162 -16.99 -20.05 4.96
C GLN A 162 -16.31 -21.13 5.80
N LEU A 163 -15.02 -21.40 5.57
CA LEU A 163 -14.25 -22.38 6.33
C LEU A 163 -14.14 -21.98 7.81
N ALA A 164 -14.04 -20.69 8.08
CA ALA A 164 -13.90 -20.12 9.41
C ALA A 164 -15.25 -19.83 10.07
N GLY A 165 -16.32 -20.58 9.75
CA GLY A 165 -17.59 -20.49 10.46
C GLY A 165 -18.39 -19.20 10.22
N SER A 166 -18.31 -18.64 9.01
CA SER A 166 -19.02 -17.43 8.59
C SER A 166 -18.58 -16.15 9.32
N LEU A 167 -17.28 -16.02 9.58
CA LEU A 167 -16.66 -14.74 9.94
C LEU A 167 -16.67 -13.80 8.74
N ALA A 168 -16.81 -12.49 8.98
CA ALA A 168 -16.60 -11.45 7.97
C ALA A 168 -15.15 -10.93 8.08
N ILE A 169 -14.38 -11.01 6.99
CA ILE A 169 -12.96 -10.61 6.96
C ILE A 169 -12.80 -9.39 6.07
N ASN A 170 -12.57 -8.24 6.70
CA ASN A 170 -12.20 -7.02 5.99
C ASN A 170 -10.67 -6.93 5.85
N ILE A 171 -10.19 -6.65 4.65
CA ILE A 171 -8.79 -6.39 4.35
C ILE A 171 -8.67 -4.91 4.02
N VAL A 172 -7.74 -4.22 4.67
CA VAL A 172 -7.45 -2.80 4.47
C VAL A 172 -5.93 -2.61 4.47
N GLY A 173 -5.44 -1.70 3.63
CA GLY A 173 -4.02 -1.38 3.51
C GLY A 173 -3.62 -1.23 2.05
N ASP A 174 -2.65 -2.02 1.59
CA ASP A 174 -2.22 -2.04 0.19
C ASP A 174 -3.34 -2.44 -0.79
N ILE A 175 -4.34 -3.16 -0.28
CA ILE A 175 -5.54 -3.62 -0.96
C ILE A 175 -6.71 -3.46 0.01
N THR A 176 -7.88 -3.04 -0.50
CA THR A 176 -9.11 -3.01 0.27
C THR A 176 -10.09 -4.05 -0.28
N ARG A 177 -10.53 -4.97 0.59
CA ARG A 177 -11.67 -5.88 0.36
C ARG A 177 -12.55 -5.80 1.60
N ILE A 178 -13.81 -5.45 1.42
CA ILE A 178 -14.81 -5.52 2.47
C ILE A 178 -15.62 -6.80 2.26
N SER A 179 -15.84 -7.58 3.33
CA SER A 179 -16.73 -8.74 3.30
C SER A 179 -18.12 -8.30 2.83
N LYS A 180 -18.77 -9.15 2.04
CA LYS A 180 -20.18 -8.97 1.69
C LYS A 180 -21.08 -9.30 2.86
#